data_AF-A0A7C9E0R0-F1
#
_entry.id   AF-A0A7C9E0R0-F1
#
_cell.length_a   1.000
_cell.length_b   1.000
_cell.length_c   1.000
_cell.angle_alpha   90.00
_cell.angle_beta   90.00
_cell.angle_gamma   90.00
#
_symmetry.space_group_name_H-M   'P 1'
#
loop_
_entity.id
_entity.type
_entity.pdbx_description
1 polymer ?
#
loop_
_entity_poly.entity_id
_entity_poly.type
_entity_poly.pdbx_seq_one_letter_code
_entity_poly.pdbx_strand_id
1 'polypeptide(L)'
;LDGKNHSFELGVTNAIKYWLVDANLHVWLDKHSAWVQASVSVVKPLEFEQSCDFDFKQLDGSLEIEVERKSQSSGWVASSYGNFTTSIEKKLKFKNKIKYEQNGAHKIIKQKVKVKTQVMVVSESGSTISQTTMKRTYPLMLTILTLPGPDIDTILMMTNISHSLNDEFSNEKLSGSVYNSQEAGGWVLL
;
A
#
# COMPACT_ATOMS: atom_id res chain seq x y z
N LEU A 1 25.20 -0.46 17.07
CA LEU A 1 24.31 -1.35 17.84
C LEU A 1 25.06 -1.75 19.10
N ASP A 2 24.49 -1.51 20.27
CA ASP A 2 25.11 -1.62 21.61
C ASP A 2 25.38 -3.06 22.08
N GLY A 3 25.24 -4.04 21.19
CA GLY A 3 25.38 -5.46 21.50
C GLY A 3 24.28 -6.03 22.39
N LYS A 4 23.22 -5.26 22.68
CA LYS A 4 22.10 -5.70 23.53
C LYS A 4 20.91 -6.16 22.69
N ASN A 5 20.05 -6.96 23.30
CA ASN A 5 18.77 -7.34 22.71
C ASN A 5 17.79 -6.16 22.79
N HIS A 6 17.09 -5.88 21.68
CA HIS A 6 16.03 -4.89 21.59
C HIS A 6 14.71 -5.59 21.20
N SER A 7 13.62 -5.28 21.90
CA SER A 7 12.28 -5.85 21.64
C SER A 7 11.33 -4.77 21.13
N PHE A 8 10.54 -5.10 20.10
CA PHE A 8 9.52 -4.23 19.53
C PHE A 8 8.17 -4.95 19.56
N GLU A 9 7.12 -4.25 19.99
CA GLU A 9 5.77 -4.79 20.11
C GLU A 9 4.77 -3.88 19.39
N LEU A 10 3.74 -4.49 18.79
CA LEU A 10 2.67 -3.80 18.08
C LEU A 10 1.34 -4.23 18.70
N GLY A 11 0.57 -3.25 19.18
CA GLY A 11 -0.77 -3.45 19.70
C GLY A 11 -1.83 -2.90 18.75
N VAL A 12 -2.94 -3.63 18.59
CA VAL A 12 -4.13 -3.17 17.86
C VAL A 12 -5.30 -3.13 18.84
N THR A 13 -5.99 -2.00 18.93
CA THR A 13 -7.22 -1.85 19.73
C THR A 13 -8.45 -1.78 18.82
N ASN A 14 -9.60 -2.26 19.30
CA ASN A 14 -10.87 -2.31 18.55
C ASN A 14 -10.81 -3.09 17.22
N ALA A 15 -10.21 -4.28 17.26
CA ALA A 15 -9.96 -5.07 16.06
C ALA A 15 -11.25 -5.63 15.40
N ILE A 16 -11.43 -5.41 14.09
CA ILE A 16 -12.27 -6.26 13.23
C ILE A 16 -11.50 -7.53 12.80
N LYS A 17 -12.15 -8.48 12.09
CA LYS A 17 -11.58 -9.81 11.76
C LYS A 17 -10.19 -9.82 11.08
N TYR A 18 -9.76 -8.74 10.43
CA TYR A 18 -8.44 -8.67 9.78
C TYR A 18 -7.86 -7.25 9.80
N TRP A 19 -6.53 -7.15 9.93
CA TRP A 19 -5.76 -5.90 9.90
C TRP A 19 -4.50 -6.06 9.07
N LEU A 20 -4.15 -5.01 8.34
CA LEU A 20 -2.83 -4.86 7.73
C LEU A 20 -2.03 -3.89 8.61
N VAL A 21 -1.02 -4.41 9.28
CA VAL A 21 -0.09 -3.62 10.11
C VAL A 21 1.21 -3.46 9.34
N ASP A 22 1.70 -2.22 9.23
CA ASP A 22 2.97 -1.86 8.61
C ASP A 22 3.81 -1.12 9.67
N ALA A 23 5.06 -1.53 9.84
CA ALA A 23 6.01 -0.92 10.77
C ALA A 23 7.35 -0.77 10.06
N ASN A 24 7.98 0.39 10.22
CA ASN A 24 9.27 0.68 9.62
C ASN A 24 10.27 1.03 10.72
N LEU A 25 11.42 0.37 10.72
CA LEU A 25 12.55 0.66 11.60
C LEU A 25 13.64 1.35 10.78
N HIS A 26 13.97 2.59 11.15
CA HIS A 26 15.08 3.33 10.55
C HIS A 26 16.26 3.35 11.54
N VAL A 27 17.40 2.79 11.13
CA VAL A 27 18.63 2.75 11.93
C VAL A 27 19.68 3.65 11.31
N TRP A 28 20.27 4.53 12.12
CA TRP A 28 21.37 5.40 11.71
C TRP A 28 22.68 4.84 12.27
N LEU A 29 23.69 4.75 11.41
CA LEU A 29 25.02 4.26 11.77
C LEU A 29 26.06 5.32 11.42
N ASP A 30 26.87 5.67 12.41
CA ASP A 30 28.00 6.57 12.25
C ASP A 30 29.29 5.84 12.66
N LYS A 31 30.22 5.76 11.71
CA LYS A 31 31.52 5.09 11.89
C LYS A 31 32.54 5.94 12.64
N HIS A 32 32.31 7.25 12.77
CA HIS A 32 33.21 8.19 13.44
C HIS A 32 32.69 8.65 14.81
N SER A 33 31.53 8.11 15.24
CA SER A 33 30.98 8.37 16.57
C SER A 33 30.69 7.06 17.30
N ALA A 34 30.95 7.04 18.60
CA ALA A 34 30.60 5.91 19.46
C ALA A 34 29.08 5.79 19.66
N TRP A 35 28.34 6.88 19.49
CA TRP A 35 26.88 6.92 19.62
C TRP A 35 26.27 7.97 18.70
N VAL A 36 25.00 7.78 18.36
CA VAL A 36 24.22 8.68 17.52
C VAL A 36 22.99 9.09 18.32
N GLN A 37 22.68 10.39 18.36
CA GLN A 37 21.43 10.90 18.94
C GLN A 37 20.40 11.02 17.83
N ALA A 38 19.21 10.47 18.03
CA ALA A 38 18.13 10.58 17.08
C ALA A 38 16.79 10.62 17.82
N SER A 39 15.81 11.27 17.20
CA SER A 39 14.44 11.26 17.70
C SER A 39 13.44 11.44 16.56
N VAL A 40 12.22 10.97 16.80
CA VAL A 40 11.08 11.18 15.92
C VAL A 40 10.45 12.52 16.26
N SER A 41 10.32 13.41 15.28
CA SER A 41 9.75 14.75 15.45
C SER A 41 8.27 14.80 15.17
N VAL A 42 7.81 14.10 14.12
CA VAL A 42 6.41 14.13 13.67
C VAL A 42 5.99 12.74 13.26
N VAL A 43 4.84 12.30 13.73
CA VAL A 43 4.08 11.19 13.14
C VAL A 43 2.62 11.63 13.16
N LYS A 44 2.09 12.01 12.00
CA LYS A 44 0.71 12.50 11.90
C LYS A 44 0.00 11.90 10.69
N PRO A 45 -1.19 11.29 10.86
CA PRO A 45 -2.13 11.19 9.75
C PRO A 45 -2.56 12.61 9.38
N LEU A 46 -2.43 12.99 8.11
CA LEU A 46 -2.75 14.34 7.65
C LEU A 46 -4.20 14.42 7.17
N GLU A 47 -4.61 13.48 6.31
CA GLU A 47 -5.93 13.49 5.68
C GLU A 47 -6.40 12.05 5.44
N PHE A 48 -7.70 11.82 5.64
CA PHE A 48 -8.37 10.56 5.34
C PHE A 48 -9.71 10.88 4.67
N GLU A 49 -9.91 10.35 3.48
CA GLU A 49 -11.14 10.48 2.71
C GLU A 49 -11.61 9.09 2.30
N GLN A 50 -12.91 8.86 2.37
CA GLN A 50 -13.54 7.61 1.95
C GLN A 50 -14.86 7.94 1.27
N SER A 51 -15.12 7.28 0.15
CA SER A 51 -16.42 7.25 -0.51
C SER A 51 -16.84 5.81 -0.80
N CYS A 52 -18.15 5.61 -0.81
CA CYS A 52 -18.76 4.33 -1.12
C CYS A 52 -20.05 4.61 -1.89
N ASP A 53 -20.08 4.21 -3.15
CA ASP A 53 -21.22 4.37 -4.04
C ASP A 53 -21.73 2.98 -4.44
N PHE A 54 -23.05 2.81 -4.46
CA PHE A 54 -23.67 1.58 -4.90
C PHE A 54 -24.91 1.88 -5.74
N ASP A 55 -25.13 1.04 -6.75
CA ASP A 55 -26.32 1.09 -7.60
C ASP A 55 -26.69 -0.34 -7.96
N PHE A 56 -27.85 -0.80 -7.49
CA PHE A 56 -28.30 -2.18 -7.66
C PHE A 56 -29.75 -2.24 -8.08
N LYS A 57 -30.03 -3.15 -9.02
CA LYS A 57 -31.36 -3.60 -9.40
C LYS A 57 -31.39 -5.12 -9.27
N GLN A 58 -32.07 -5.61 -8.24
CA GLN A 58 -32.06 -7.03 -7.87
C GLN A 58 -30.62 -7.51 -7.59
N LEU A 59 -30.14 -8.54 -8.29
CA LEU A 59 -28.79 -9.09 -8.11
C LEU A 59 -27.73 -8.43 -9.01
N ASP A 60 -28.15 -7.55 -9.92
CA ASP A 60 -27.26 -6.85 -10.84
C ASP A 60 -27.02 -5.42 -10.37
N GLY A 61 -25.82 -4.91 -10.60
CA GLY A 61 -25.43 -3.60 -10.11
C GLY A 61 -23.94 -3.43 -9.94
N SER A 62 -23.54 -2.38 -9.23
CA SER A 62 -22.15 -2.15 -8.87
C SER A 62 -21.99 -1.51 -7.51
N LEU A 63 -20.86 -1.82 -6.87
CA LEU A 63 -20.37 -1.21 -5.66
C LEU A 63 -18.98 -0.64 -5.95
N GLU A 64 -18.74 0.60 -5.57
CA GLU A 64 -17.47 1.28 -5.76
C GLU A 64 -17.04 1.92 -4.44
N ILE A 65 -15.83 1.58 -3.98
CA ILE A 65 -15.23 2.12 -2.77
C ILE A 65 -13.94 2.82 -3.17
N GLU A 66 -13.79 4.07 -2.76
CA GLU A 66 -12.54 4.81 -2.85
C GLU A 66 -12.08 5.22 -1.46
N VAL A 67 -10.78 5.10 -1.22
CA VAL A 67 -10.13 5.54 0.02
C VAL A 67 -8.85 6.28 -0.33
N GLU A 68 -8.68 7.47 0.21
CA GLU A 68 -7.44 8.24 0.16
C GLU A 68 -6.91 8.48 1.58
N ARG A 69 -5.62 8.25 1.79
CA ARG A 69 -4.95 8.54 3.06
C ARG A 69 -3.62 9.22 2.82
N LYS A 70 -3.40 10.36 3.46
CA LYS A 70 -2.11 11.03 3.53
C LYS A 70 -1.53 10.90 4.94
N SER A 71 -0.25 10.61 5.02
CA SER A 71 0.48 10.55 6.29
C SER A 71 1.85 11.17 6.13
N GLN A 72 2.32 11.83 7.17
CA GLN A 72 3.66 12.40 7.24
C GLN A 72 4.35 11.93 8.50
N SER A 73 5.63 11.62 8.36
CA SER A 73 6.51 11.32 9.48
C SER A 73 7.85 12.00 9.28
N SER A 74 8.45 12.51 10.35
CA SER A 74 9.80 13.05 10.31
C SER A 74 10.60 12.69 11.56
N GLY A 75 11.91 12.62 11.40
CA GLY A 75 12.83 12.41 12.50
C GLY A 75 14.17 13.06 12.19
N TRP A 76 14.90 13.39 13.24
CA TRP A 76 16.23 13.97 13.13
C TRP A 76 17.28 13.04 13.72
N VAL A 77 18.51 13.23 13.24
CA VAL A 77 19.70 12.53 13.71
C VAL A 77 20.86 13.52 13.82
N ALA A 78 21.57 13.48 14.93
CA ALA A 78 22.84 14.16 15.14
C ALA A 78 23.98 13.15 14.99
N SER A 79 24.89 13.45 14.06
CA SER A 79 26.02 12.58 13.69
C SER A 79 27.32 13.39 13.58
N SER A 80 28.46 12.71 13.41
CA SER A 80 29.75 13.34 13.15
C SER A 80 29.78 14.17 11.86
N TYR A 81 28.82 13.93 10.94
CA TYR A 81 28.69 14.66 9.68
C TYR A 81 27.71 15.83 9.77
N GLY A 82 27.14 16.09 10.94
CA GLY A 82 26.15 17.13 11.20
C GLY A 82 24.78 16.59 11.56
N ASN A 83 23.84 17.52 11.74
CA ASN A 83 22.45 17.24 12.07
C ASN A 83 21.62 17.16 10.79
N PHE A 84 20.83 16.08 10.68
CA PHE A 84 19.99 15.82 9.52
C PHE A 84 18.57 15.56 9.95
N THR A 85 17.61 16.10 9.21
CA THR A 85 16.19 15.79 9.36
C THR A 85 15.71 15.03 8.13
N THR A 86 15.10 13.87 8.34
CA THR A 86 14.43 13.10 7.29
C THR A 86 12.93 13.25 7.44
N SER A 87 12.27 13.65 6.36
CA SER A 87 10.81 13.77 6.27
C SER A 87 10.28 12.80 5.21
N ILE A 88 9.23 12.08 5.55
CA ILE A 88 8.56 11.11 4.69
C ILE A 88 7.10 11.52 4.56
N GLU A 89 6.66 11.75 3.33
CA GLU A 89 5.26 11.98 2.99
C GLU A 89 4.75 10.80 2.16
N LYS A 90 3.67 10.18 2.62
CA LYS A 90 3.06 9.02 1.96
C LYS A 90 1.61 9.33 1.65
N LYS A 91 1.22 9.11 0.39
CA LYS A 91 -0.14 9.24 -0.11
C LYS A 91 -0.59 7.90 -0.69
N LEU A 92 -1.57 7.28 -0.05
CA LEU A 92 -2.20 6.03 -0.48
C LEU A 92 -3.57 6.34 -1.08
N LYS A 93 -3.85 5.79 -2.26
CA LYS A 93 -5.18 5.76 -2.87
C LYS A 93 -5.55 4.31 -3.15
N PHE A 94 -6.71 3.90 -2.67
CA PHE A 94 -7.31 2.60 -2.92
C PHE A 94 -8.63 2.83 -3.64
N LYS A 95 -8.86 2.07 -4.71
CA LYS A 95 -10.12 2.05 -5.44
C LYS A 95 -10.50 0.60 -5.69
N ASN A 96 -11.70 0.21 -5.33
CA ASN A 96 -12.26 -1.12 -5.60
C ASN A 96 -13.65 -0.95 -6.18
N LYS A 97 -13.88 -1.56 -7.35
CA LYS A 97 -15.18 -1.60 -8.01
C LYS A 97 -15.56 -3.05 -8.23
N ILE A 98 -16.73 -3.44 -7.74
CA ILE A 98 -17.33 -4.74 -7.97
C ILE A 98 -18.57 -4.52 -8.83
N LYS A 99 -18.67 -5.21 -9.96
CA LYS A 99 -19.84 -5.21 -10.83
C LYS A 99 -20.46 -6.60 -10.83
N TYR A 100 -21.77 -6.67 -10.71
CA TYR A 100 -22.58 -7.87 -10.80
C TYR A 100 -23.44 -7.78 -12.05
N GLU A 101 -23.42 -8.83 -12.85
CA GLU A 101 -24.19 -8.99 -14.08
C GLU A 101 -24.80 -10.39 -14.13
N GLN A 102 -25.77 -10.58 -15.02
CA GLN A 102 -26.42 -11.88 -15.27
C GLN A 102 -27.08 -12.44 -14.00
N ASN A 103 -27.87 -11.61 -13.33
CA ASN A 103 -28.51 -11.92 -12.05
C ASN A 103 -27.48 -12.37 -10.99
N GLY A 104 -26.34 -11.69 -10.94
CA GLY A 104 -25.23 -11.96 -10.02
C GLY A 104 -24.32 -13.14 -10.37
N ALA A 105 -24.57 -13.84 -11.48
CA ALA A 105 -23.77 -14.98 -11.94
C ALA A 105 -22.38 -14.56 -12.46
N HIS A 106 -22.26 -13.35 -13.00
CA HIS A 106 -21.01 -12.79 -13.50
C HIS A 106 -20.55 -11.64 -12.61
N LYS A 107 -19.41 -11.80 -11.94
CA LYS A 107 -18.82 -10.81 -11.04
C LYS A 107 -17.50 -10.30 -11.60
N ILE A 108 -17.37 -9.00 -11.76
CA ILE A 108 -16.15 -8.34 -12.23
C ILE A 108 -15.65 -7.42 -11.13
N ILE A 109 -14.48 -7.73 -10.58
CA ILE A 109 -13.81 -6.94 -9.56
C ILE A 109 -12.62 -6.24 -10.22
N LYS A 110 -12.57 -4.91 -10.09
CA LYS A 110 -11.43 -4.09 -10.49
C LYS A 110 -10.94 -3.33 -9.27
N GLN A 111 -9.74 -3.66 -8.82
CA GLN A 111 -9.06 -3.01 -7.72
C GLN A 111 -7.79 -2.32 -8.19
N LYS A 112 -7.49 -1.16 -7.61
CA LYS A 112 -6.26 -0.44 -7.86
C LYS A 112 -5.76 0.23 -6.59
N VAL A 113 -4.57 -0.14 -6.18
CA VAL A 113 -3.82 0.55 -5.12
C VAL A 113 -2.77 1.44 -5.78
N LYS A 114 -2.67 2.70 -5.36
CA LYS A 114 -1.58 3.61 -5.72
C LYS A 114 -0.95 4.15 -4.44
N VAL A 115 0.37 4.07 -4.34
CA VAL A 115 1.13 4.65 -3.23
C VAL A 115 2.18 5.58 -3.82
N LYS A 116 2.14 6.85 -3.41
CA LYS A 116 3.22 7.81 -3.68
C LYS A 116 3.92 8.09 -2.35
N THR A 117 5.23 7.89 -2.32
CA THR A 117 6.08 8.21 -1.16
C THR A 117 7.13 9.22 -1.60
N GLN A 118 7.31 10.26 -0.82
CA GLN A 118 8.39 11.22 -0.99
C GLN A 118 9.23 11.22 0.27
N VAL A 119 10.54 11.07 0.10
CA VAL A 119 11.52 11.10 1.19
C VAL A 119 12.43 12.29 0.92
N MET A 120 12.56 13.17 1.90
CA MET A 120 13.42 14.35 1.84
C MET A 120 14.38 14.32 3.03
N VAL A 121 15.65 14.59 2.77
CA VAL A 121 16.68 14.74 3.80
C VAL A 121 17.21 16.16 3.75
N VAL A 122 17.20 16.86 4.88
CA VAL A 122 17.57 18.26 5.00
C VAL A 122 18.66 18.41 6.07
N SER A 123 19.66 19.25 5.81
CA SER A 123 20.68 19.62 6.80
C SER A 123 20.13 20.57 7.87
N GLU A 124 20.89 20.75 8.93
CA GLU A 124 20.64 21.77 9.96
C GLU A 124 20.46 23.18 9.39
N SER A 125 21.21 23.52 8.34
CA SER A 125 21.11 24.81 7.63
C SER A 125 19.84 24.97 6.79
N GLY A 126 18.97 23.96 6.75
CA GLY A 126 17.76 23.94 5.92
C GLY A 126 18.01 23.57 4.45
N SER A 127 19.22 23.15 4.09
CA SER A 127 19.57 22.78 2.72
C SER A 127 19.09 21.36 2.41
N THR A 128 18.41 21.16 1.28
CA THR A 128 18.00 19.82 0.84
C THR A 128 19.23 19.04 0.39
N ILE A 129 19.50 17.91 1.06
CA ILE A 129 20.62 17.02 0.75
C ILE A 129 20.20 15.98 -0.28
N SER A 130 18.97 15.48 -0.14
CA SER A 130 18.43 14.54 -1.10
C SER A 130 16.91 14.56 -1.10
N GLN A 131 16.35 14.29 -2.27
CA GLN A 131 14.93 14.05 -2.45
C GLN A 131 14.73 12.80 -3.29
N THR A 132 13.93 11.87 -2.78
CA THR A 132 13.56 10.64 -3.49
C THR A 132 12.04 10.54 -3.57
N THR A 133 11.52 10.25 -4.76
CA THR A 133 10.11 9.97 -4.98
C THR A 133 9.95 8.53 -5.44
N MET A 134 8.99 7.82 -4.84
CA MET A 134 8.61 6.47 -5.20
C MET A 134 7.12 6.44 -5.52
N LYS A 135 6.75 5.81 -6.63
CA LYS A 135 5.36 5.57 -7.02
C LYS A 135 5.18 4.08 -7.23
N ARG A 136 4.19 3.50 -6.55
CA ARG A 136 3.84 2.08 -6.68
C ARG A 136 2.39 1.94 -7.05
N THR A 137 2.09 1.12 -8.05
CA THR A 137 0.72 0.84 -8.49
C THR A 137 0.50 -0.67 -8.56
N TYR A 138 -0.57 -1.13 -7.92
CA TYR A 138 -0.96 -2.54 -7.88
C TYR A 138 -2.40 -2.68 -8.38
N PRO A 139 -2.62 -2.82 -9.70
CA PRO A 139 -3.94 -3.16 -10.21
C PRO A 139 -4.20 -4.67 -10.08
N LEU A 140 -5.43 -5.01 -9.73
CA LEU A 140 -5.95 -6.36 -9.65
C LEU A 140 -7.28 -6.39 -10.40
N MET A 141 -7.45 -7.34 -11.30
CA MET A 141 -8.71 -7.65 -11.94
C MET A 141 -9.05 -9.10 -11.64
N LEU A 142 -10.28 -9.34 -11.22
CA LEU A 142 -10.79 -10.67 -10.93
C LEU A 142 -12.17 -10.79 -11.59
N THR A 143 -12.35 -11.81 -12.42
CA THR A 143 -13.63 -12.11 -13.06
C THR A 143 -14.06 -13.49 -12.62
N ILE A 144 -15.29 -13.60 -12.15
CA ILE A 144 -15.90 -14.84 -11.68
C ILE A 144 -17.17 -15.05 -12.48
N LEU A 145 -17.32 -16.24 -13.06
CA LEU A 145 -18.54 -16.67 -13.72
C LEU A 145 -19.07 -17.94 -13.06
N THR A 146 -20.34 -17.92 -12.68
CA THR A 146 -21.04 -19.02 -12.02
C THR A 146 -22.08 -19.57 -12.98
N LEU A 147 -22.01 -20.85 -13.32
CA LEU A 147 -22.93 -21.53 -14.23
C LEU A 147 -23.52 -22.77 -13.55
N PRO A 148 -24.70 -23.24 -13.99
CA PRO A 148 -25.18 -24.58 -13.63
C PRO A 148 -24.14 -25.65 -14.01
N GLY A 149 -23.90 -26.59 -13.11
CA GLY A 149 -23.06 -27.75 -13.37
C GLY A 149 -23.80 -28.85 -14.16
N PRO A 150 -23.11 -29.96 -14.48
CA PRO A 150 -23.68 -31.04 -15.30
C PRO A 150 -24.74 -31.86 -14.56
N ASP A 151 -24.67 -31.95 -13.23
CA ASP A 151 -25.60 -32.71 -12.39
C ASP A 151 -26.57 -31.78 -11.64
N ILE A 152 -27.69 -32.34 -11.16
CA ILE A 152 -28.67 -31.62 -10.35
C ILE A 152 -27.98 -31.03 -9.11
N ASP A 153 -28.29 -29.78 -8.81
CA ASP A 153 -27.76 -29.01 -7.68
C ASP A 153 -26.23 -28.80 -7.67
N THR A 154 -25.55 -29.01 -8.81
CA THR A 154 -24.13 -28.67 -8.97
C THR A 154 -23.90 -27.31 -9.62
N ILE A 155 -22.77 -26.66 -9.29
CA ILE A 155 -22.40 -25.34 -9.77
C ILE A 155 -20.97 -25.36 -10.31
N LEU A 156 -20.78 -24.87 -11.54
CA LEU A 156 -19.46 -24.62 -12.11
C LEU A 156 -19.08 -23.15 -11.88
N MET A 157 -17.99 -22.92 -11.15
CA MET A 157 -17.44 -21.60 -10.91
C MET A 157 -16.10 -21.45 -11.63
N MET A 158 -16.00 -20.51 -12.57
CA MET A 158 -14.78 -20.16 -13.27
C MET A 158 -14.25 -18.83 -12.77
N THR A 159 -12.95 -18.75 -12.50
CA THR A 159 -12.30 -17.55 -11.99
C THR A 159 -11.07 -17.23 -12.81
N ASN A 160 -10.97 -16.00 -13.29
CA ASN A 160 -9.77 -15.45 -13.93
C ASN A 160 -9.26 -14.27 -13.11
N ILE A 161 -7.96 -14.26 -12.84
CA ILE A 161 -7.27 -13.21 -12.09
C ILE A 161 -6.13 -12.65 -12.93
N SER A 162 -6.03 -11.32 -12.95
CA SER A 162 -4.89 -10.59 -13.50
C SER A 162 -4.40 -9.61 -12.45
N HIS A 163 -3.11 -9.64 -12.14
CA HIS A 163 -2.48 -8.75 -11.18
C HIS A 163 -1.17 -8.23 -11.74
N SER A 164 -0.87 -6.97 -11.50
CA SER A 164 0.45 -6.42 -11.83
C SER A 164 1.02 -5.51 -10.76
N LEU A 165 2.30 -5.23 -10.91
CA LEU A 165 3.12 -4.33 -10.12
C LEU A 165 3.74 -3.34 -11.10
N ASN A 166 3.59 -2.05 -10.83
CA ASN A 166 4.41 -1.01 -11.44
C ASN A 166 5.04 -0.16 -10.34
N ASP A 167 6.34 -0.30 -10.18
CA ASP A 167 7.14 0.44 -9.21
C ASP A 167 8.09 1.37 -9.95
N GLU A 168 8.00 2.66 -9.65
CA GLU A 168 8.87 3.70 -10.19
C GLU A 168 9.58 4.38 -9.03
N PHE A 169 10.87 4.65 -9.19
CA PHE A 169 11.62 5.50 -8.28
C PHE A 169 12.39 6.55 -9.06
N SER A 170 12.57 7.72 -8.45
CA SER A 170 13.45 8.75 -8.94
C SER A 170 14.06 9.55 -7.80
N ASN A 171 15.31 9.95 -7.97
CA ASN A 171 16.00 10.97 -7.20
C ASN A 171 16.77 11.89 -8.16
N GLU A 172 17.56 12.81 -7.64
CA GLU A 172 18.30 13.80 -8.44
C GLU A 172 19.28 13.19 -9.46
N LYS A 173 19.76 11.96 -9.24
CA LYS A 173 20.81 11.33 -10.05
C LYS A 173 20.35 10.11 -10.83
N LEU A 174 19.33 9.41 -10.33
CA LEU A 174 18.92 8.09 -10.80
C LEU A 174 17.41 8.01 -10.86
N SER A 175 16.94 7.28 -11.85
CA SER A 175 15.57 6.82 -11.94
C SER A 175 15.55 5.37 -12.40
N GLY A 176 14.46 4.69 -12.08
CA GLY A 176 14.24 3.33 -12.56
C GLY A 176 12.81 2.91 -12.36
N SER A 177 12.42 1.88 -13.08
CA SER A 177 11.11 1.27 -12.96
C SER A 177 11.21 -0.25 -13.01
N VAL A 178 10.27 -0.90 -12.34
CA VAL A 178 10.08 -2.35 -12.36
C VAL A 178 8.62 -2.62 -12.64
N TYR A 179 8.38 -3.43 -13.66
CA TYR A 179 7.05 -3.89 -14.03
C TYR A 179 6.99 -5.40 -13.99
N ASN A 180 5.92 -5.94 -13.41
CA ASN A 180 5.63 -7.37 -13.42
C ASN A 180 4.11 -7.57 -13.55
N SER A 181 3.68 -8.56 -14.31
CA SER A 181 2.27 -8.92 -14.47
C SER A 181 2.10 -10.43 -14.47
N GLN A 182 1.00 -10.88 -13.88
CA GLN A 182 0.65 -12.29 -13.77
C GLN A 182 -0.83 -12.45 -14.10
N GLU A 183 -1.13 -13.52 -14.82
CA GLU A 183 -2.49 -13.95 -15.12
C GLU A 183 -2.64 -15.40 -14.71
N ALA A 184 -3.77 -15.74 -14.11
CA ALA A 184 -4.12 -17.10 -13.78
C ALA A 184 -5.62 -17.31 -13.97
N GLY A 185 -5.98 -18.55 -14.29
CA GLY A 185 -7.36 -18.97 -14.44
C GLY A 185 -7.57 -20.32 -13.78
N GLY A 186 -8.77 -20.57 -13.31
CA GLY A 186 -9.13 -21.84 -12.70
C GLY A 186 -10.64 -22.02 -12.66
N TRP A 187 -11.06 -23.25 -12.40
CA TRP A 187 -12.46 -23.58 -12.22
C TRP A 187 -12.62 -24.55 -11.06
N VAL A 188 -13.80 -24.51 -10.44
CA VAL A 188 -14.21 -25.43 -9.38
C VAL A 188 -15.62 -25.89 -9.72
N LEU A 189 -15.86 -27.20 -9.64
CA LEU A 189 -17.19 -27.78 -9.64
C LEU A 189 -17.57 -28.05 -8.19
N LEU A 190 -18.67 -27.45 -7.74
CA LEU A 190 -19.23 -27.57 -6.40
C LEU A 190 -20.56 -28.32 -6.44
#